data_AF-A0A3N9WYC7-F1
#
_entry.id   AF-A0A3N9WYC7-F1
#
_cell.length_a   1.000
_cell.length_b   1.000
_cell.length_c   1.000
_cell.angle_alpha   90.00
_cell.angle_beta   90.00
_cell.angle_gamma   90.00
#
_symmetry.space_group_name_H-M   'P 1'
#
loop_
_entity.id
_entity.type
_entity.pdbx_description
1 polymer ?
#
loop_
_entity_poly.entity_id
_entity_poly.type
_entity_poly.pdbx_seq_one_letter_code
_entity_poly.pdbx_strand_id
1 'polypeptide(L)'
;MIRLTRHLRSVKERVLVDLDLPAHEYDTLHALAGRRGRAAPSDLAADLAMAPASITARVDALLRRGFVRRIPSTVDRRRVDVELTEAGQAAWRGAMEVQGAEEHRLLGALTATERRHLSDLLRRVLLVAEQPQAD
;
A
#
# COMPACT_ATOMS: atom_id res chain seq x y z
N MET A 1 -10.93 -16.84 -9.48
CA MET A 1 -10.49 -15.87 -8.45
C MET A 1 -9.31 -16.36 -7.62
N ILE A 2 -9.41 -17.40 -6.78
CA ILE A 2 -8.34 -17.81 -5.83
C ILE A 2 -6.98 -18.09 -6.50
N ARG A 3 -6.95 -18.74 -7.67
CA ARG A 3 -5.68 -19.01 -8.38
C ARG A 3 -5.01 -17.73 -8.89
N LEU A 4 -5.80 -16.80 -9.42
CA LEU A 4 -5.30 -15.51 -9.93
C LEU A 4 -4.80 -14.61 -8.78
N THR A 5 -5.56 -14.51 -7.68
CA THR A 5 -5.14 -13.73 -6.51
C THR A 5 -3.89 -14.32 -5.84
N ARG A 6 -3.76 -15.65 -5.78
CA ARG A 6 -2.54 -16.31 -5.32
C ARG A 6 -1.34 -16.02 -6.23
N HIS A 7 -1.55 -16.06 -7.55
CA HIS A 7 -0.49 -15.76 -8.52
C HIS A 7 0.04 -14.33 -8.36
N LEU A 8 -0.87 -13.34 -8.33
CA LEU A 8 -0.52 -11.94 -8.11
C LEU A 8 0.21 -11.74 -6.76
N ARG A 9 -0.26 -12.39 -5.70
CA ARG A 9 0.41 -12.35 -4.40
C ARG A 9 1.82 -12.93 -4.43
N SER A 10 2.01 -14.09 -5.07
CA SER A 10 3.32 -14.73 -5.18
C SER A 10 4.32 -13.89 -5.99
N VAL A 11 3.84 -13.15 -7.01
CA VAL A 11 4.67 -12.19 -7.73
C VAL A 11 5.07 -11.04 -6.81
N LYS A 12 4.11 -10.40 -6.12
CA LYS A 12 4.39 -9.35 -5.13
C LYS A 12 5.41 -9.84 -4.08
N GLU A 13 5.21 -11.01 -3.49
CA GLU A 13 6.10 -11.56 -2.46
C GLU A 13 7.54 -11.74 -2.98
N ARG A 14 7.74 -12.23 -4.20
CA ARG A 14 9.08 -12.38 -4.79
C ARG A 14 9.76 -11.02 -5.01
N VAL A 15 9.04 -10.06 -5.59
CA VAL A 15 9.56 -8.70 -5.82
C VAL A 15 10.00 -8.05 -4.52
N LEU A 16 9.21 -8.22 -3.47
CA LEU A 16 9.51 -7.67 -2.15
C LEU A 16 10.74 -8.30 -1.51
N VAL A 17 10.96 -9.59 -1.72
CA VAL A 17 12.19 -10.27 -1.28
C VAL A 17 13.41 -9.73 -2.04
N ASP A 18 13.31 -9.60 -3.37
CA ASP A 18 14.42 -9.11 -4.21
C ASP A 18 14.81 -7.66 -3.88
N LEU A 19 13.85 -6.85 -3.41
CA LEU A 19 14.06 -5.46 -2.99
C LEU A 19 14.43 -5.31 -1.50
N ASP A 20 14.60 -6.42 -0.76
CA ASP A 20 14.77 -6.42 0.70
C ASP A 20 13.70 -5.55 1.41
N LEU A 21 12.45 -5.63 0.95
CA LEU A 21 11.33 -4.84 1.46
C LEU A 21 10.25 -5.76 2.02
N PRO A 22 10.23 -6.03 3.34
CA PRO A 22 9.21 -6.87 3.96
C PRO A 22 7.79 -6.42 3.61
N ALA A 23 6.87 -7.37 3.40
CA ALA A 23 5.50 -7.07 2.97
C ALA A 23 4.76 -6.07 3.89
N HIS A 24 4.98 -6.16 5.19
CA HIS A 24 4.37 -5.26 6.15
C HIS A 24 4.92 -3.83 6.08
N GLU A 25 6.19 -3.66 5.70
CA GLU A 25 6.80 -2.34 5.44
C GLU A 25 6.26 -1.77 4.13
N TYR A 26 6.20 -2.58 3.08
CA TYR A 26 5.58 -2.19 1.81
C TYR A 26 4.13 -1.73 2.01
N ASP A 27 3.30 -2.49 2.74
CA ASP A 27 1.89 -2.14 2.94
C ASP A 27 1.76 -0.79 3.68
N THR A 28 2.65 -0.50 4.64
CA THR A 28 2.67 0.78 5.34
C THR A 28 3.15 1.93 4.43
N LEU A 29 4.17 1.71 3.60
CA LEU A 29 4.60 2.69 2.59
C LEU A 29 3.49 2.94 1.55
N HIS A 30 2.77 1.90 1.14
CA HIS A 30 1.67 1.98 0.18
C HIS A 30 0.48 2.77 0.75
N ALA A 31 0.08 2.52 2.00
CA ALA A 31 -0.94 3.31 2.68
C ALA A 31 -0.52 4.79 2.80
N LEU A 32 0.74 5.04 3.17
CA LEU A 32 1.26 6.41 3.28
C LEU A 32 1.28 7.13 1.92
N ALA A 33 1.68 6.44 0.84
CA ALA A 33 1.66 6.97 -0.52
C ALA A 33 0.22 7.33 -0.96
N GLY A 34 -0.76 6.50 -0.62
CA GLY A 34 -2.19 6.78 -0.83
C GLY A 34 -2.68 8.06 -0.15
N ARG A 35 -2.03 8.47 0.95
CA ARG A 35 -2.28 9.73 1.68
C ARG A 35 -1.33 10.85 1.27
N ARG A 36 -0.90 10.86 0.01
CA ARG A 36 0.05 11.87 -0.54
C ARG A 36 1.38 11.91 0.21
N GLY A 37 1.80 10.76 0.74
CA GLY A 37 3.08 10.57 1.42
C GLY A 37 3.12 11.04 2.88
N ARG A 38 1.99 11.43 3.48
CA ARG A 38 1.94 11.95 4.85
C ARG A 38 0.71 11.48 5.62
N ALA A 39 0.89 11.05 6.87
CA ALA A 39 -0.23 10.64 7.72
C ALA A 39 0.12 10.67 9.21
N ALA A 40 -0.90 10.80 10.07
CA ALA A 40 -0.75 10.44 11.48
C ALA A 40 -0.68 8.90 11.62
N PRO A 41 0.10 8.34 12.56
CA PRO A 41 0.14 6.89 12.79
C PRO A 41 -1.24 6.27 13.08
N SER A 42 -2.14 7.01 13.74
CA SER A 42 -3.52 6.57 14.00
C SER A 42 -4.31 6.33 12.71
N ASP A 43 -4.06 7.13 11.68
CA ASP A 43 -4.78 7.02 10.42
C ASP A 43 -4.29 5.80 9.65
N LEU A 44 -2.97 5.57 9.65
CA LEU A 44 -2.38 4.35 9.09
C LEU A 44 -2.85 3.09 9.83
N ALA A 45 -3.07 3.18 11.15
CA ALA A 45 -3.64 2.08 11.91
C ALA A 45 -5.05 1.73 11.44
N ALA A 46 -5.89 2.74 11.20
CA ALA A 46 -7.24 2.55 10.68
C ALA A 46 -7.21 1.96 9.27
N ASP A 47 -6.42 2.54 8.36
CA ASP A 47 -6.32 2.10 6.96
C ASP A 47 -5.83 0.64 6.84
N LEU A 48 -4.94 0.21 7.75
CA LEU A 48 -4.38 -1.15 7.77
C LEU A 48 -5.11 -2.10 8.72
N ALA A 49 -6.20 -1.66 9.37
CA ALA A 49 -6.93 -2.40 10.41
C ALA A 49 -6.01 -2.98 11.50
N MET A 50 -5.08 -2.15 12.00
CA MET A 50 -4.06 -2.53 12.97
C MET A 50 -4.28 -1.90 14.34
N ALA A 51 -3.82 -2.59 15.39
CA ALA A 51 -3.73 -2.00 16.71
C ALA A 51 -2.69 -0.84 16.75
N PRO A 52 -2.90 0.21 17.59
CA PRO A 52 -2.00 1.36 17.69
C PRO A 52 -0.53 1.01 18.00
N ALA A 53 -0.30 0.02 18.87
CA ALA A 53 1.05 -0.43 19.20
C ALA A 53 1.75 -1.05 17.98
N SER A 54 1.02 -1.83 17.18
CA SER A 54 1.55 -2.52 16.01
C SER A 54 1.93 -1.53 14.89
N ILE A 55 1.13 -0.48 14.67
CA ILE A 55 1.49 0.54 13.67
C ILE A 55 2.73 1.34 14.10
N THR A 56 2.87 1.60 15.40
CA THR A 56 4.02 2.34 15.94
C THR A 56 5.31 1.55 15.69
N ALA A 57 5.29 0.25 15.95
CA ALA A 57 6.43 -0.63 15.65
C ALA A 57 6.80 -0.65 14.16
N ARG A 58 5.80 -0.67 13.26
CA ARG A 58 6.05 -0.60 11.79
C ARG A 58 6.67 0.73 11.38
N VAL A 59 6.12 1.84 11.88
CA VAL A 59 6.65 3.17 11.63
C VAL A 59 8.08 3.29 12.13
N ASP A 60 8.39 2.77 13.32
CA ASP A 60 9.72 2.82 13.88
C ASP A 60 10.73 1.98 13.08
N ALA A 61 10.31 0.85 12.51
CA ALA A 61 11.14 0.09 11.57
C ALA A 61 11.47 0.90 10.32
N LEU A 62 10.46 1.53 9.70
CA LEU A 62 10.65 2.38 8.53
C LEU A 62 11.52 3.61 8.83
N LEU A 63 11.43 4.19 10.03
CA LEU A 63 12.31 5.28 10.49
C LEU A 63 13.76 4.82 10.56
N ARG A 64 14.03 3.64 11.14
CA ARG A 64 15.38 3.07 11.21
C ARG A 64 15.97 2.79 9.83
N ARG A 65 15.14 2.40 8.86
CA ARG A 65 15.54 2.21 7.46
C ARG A 65 15.67 3.53 6.67
N GLY A 66 15.28 4.65 7.25
CA GLY A 66 15.31 5.95 6.58
C GLY A 66 14.24 6.12 5.49
N PHE A 67 13.22 5.27 5.46
CA PHE A 67 12.13 5.33 4.47
C PHE A 67 11.04 6.34 4.82
N VAL A 68 10.92 6.68 6.10
CA VAL A 68 10.03 7.74 6.57
C VAL A 68 10.78 8.64 7.53
N ARG A 69 10.20 9.81 7.80
CA ARG A 69 10.64 10.76 8.83
C ARG A 69 9.45 11.25 9.63
N ARG A 70 9.69 11.66 10.88
CA ARG A 70 8.68 12.33 11.71
C ARG A 70 8.66 13.82 11.40
N ILE A 71 7.47 14.39 11.27
CA ILE A 71 7.25 15.82 11.04
C ILE A 71 6.16 16.36 11.98
N PRO A 72 6.18 17.66 12.34
CA PRO A 72 5.09 18.26 13.10
C PRO A 72 3.77 18.15 12.35
N SER A 73 2.70 17.77 13.05
CA SER A 73 1.39 17.69 12.42
C SER A 73 0.87 19.08 12.01
N THR A 74 0.22 19.15 10.85
CA THR A 74 -0.44 20.37 10.35
C THR A 74 -1.82 20.58 10.97
N VAL A 75 -2.36 19.58 11.67
CA VAL A 75 -3.70 19.62 12.27
C VAL A 75 -3.64 19.95 13.76
N ASP A 76 -2.71 19.33 14.51
CA ASP A 76 -2.47 19.62 15.93
C ASP A 76 -0.97 19.61 16.20
N ARG A 77 -0.40 20.74 16.62
CA ARG A 77 1.05 20.90 16.87
C ARG A 77 1.58 19.99 17.99
N ARG A 78 0.71 19.39 18.80
CA ARG A 78 1.06 18.40 19.83
C ARG A 78 1.21 16.98 19.25
N ARG A 79 0.77 16.76 18.01
CA ARG A 79 0.85 15.49 17.30
C ARG A 79 2.04 15.48 16.34
N VAL A 80 2.48 14.26 16.04
CA VAL A 80 3.54 13.97 15.07
C VAL A 80 2.91 13.19 13.93
N ASP A 81 3.17 13.65 12.71
CA ASP A 81 2.89 12.88 11.51
C ASP A 81 4.16 12.18 11.04
N VAL A 82 3.99 11.19 10.18
CA VAL A 82 5.07 10.57 9.43
C VAL A 82 4.95 10.92 7.97
N GLU A 83 6.10 11.06 7.32
CA GLU A 83 6.21 11.43 5.91
C GLU A 83 7.21 10.53 5.19
N LEU A 84 6.90 10.14 3.94
CA LEU A 84 7.82 9.43 3.07
C LEU A 84 9.07 10.27 2.81
N THR A 85 10.24 9.63 2.91
CA THR A 85 11.48 10.20 2.36
C THR A 85 11.56 9.87 0.87
N GLU A 86 12.52 10.48 0.17
CA GLU A 86 12.83 10.11 -1.21
C GLU A 86 13.23 8.63 -1.34
N ALA A 87 13.97 8.10 -0.35
CA ALA A 87 14.36 6.70 -0.31
C ALA A 87 13.15 5.77 -0.12
N GLY A 88 12.24 6.10 0.80
CA GLY A 88 11.00 5.32 0.99
C GLY A 88 10.09 5.36 -0.23
N GLN A 89 9.98 6.54 -0.86
CA GLN A 89 9.23 6.70 -2.11
C GLN A 89 9.85 5.88 -3.26
N ALA A 90 11.18 5.84 -3.37
CA ALA A 90 11.89 5.05 -4.37
C ALA A 90 11.69 3.55 -4.14
N ALA A 91 11.82 3.07 -2.89
CA ALA A 91 11.58 1.68 -2.53
C ALA A 91 10.13 1.24 -2.86
N TRP A 92 9.14 2.08 -2.51
CA TRP A 92 7.74 1.83 -2.83
C TRP A 92 7.49 1.79 -4.35
N ARG A 93 8.03 2.75 -5.12
CA ARG A 93 7.88 2.77 -6.58
C ARG A 93 8.53 1.56 -7.24
N GLY A 94 9.73 1.17 -6.82
CA GLY A 94 10.42 0.00 -7.35
C GLY A 94 9.58 -1.27 -7.19
N ALA A 95 8.95 -1.46 -6.02
CA ALA A 95 8.02 -2.57 -5.81
C ALA A 95 6.78 -2.47 -6.71
N MET A 96 6.26 -1.27 -6.94
CA MET A 96 5.07 -1.06 -7.78
C MET A 96 5.32 -1.27 -9.27
N GLU A 97 6.48 -0.87 -9.79
CA GLU A 97 6.82 -1.03 -11.20
C GLU A 97 6.86 -2.50 -11.60
N VAL A 98 7.48 -3.36 -10.78
CA VAL A 98 7.56 -4.79 -11.09
C VAL A 98 6.20 -5.48 -10.96
N GLN A 99 5.38 -5.10 -9.97
CA GLN A 99 4.00 -5.59 -9.88
C GLN A 99 3.17 -5.14 -11.10
N GLY A 100 3.31 -3.88 -11.51
CA GLY A 100 2.60 -3.31 -12.64
C GLY A 100 2.94 -3.99 -13.96
N ALA A 101 4.19 -4.42 -14.16
CA ALA A 101 4.60 -5.18 -15.34
C ALA A 101 3.86 -6.52 -15.47
N GLU A 102 3.70 -7.25 -14.36
CA GLU A 102 2.97 -8.51 -14.36
C GLU A 102 1.46 -8.30 -14.54
N GLU A 103 0.88 -7.30 -13.90
CA GLU A 103 -0.52 -6.92 -14.11
C GLU A 103 -0.78 -6.56 -15.58
N HIS A 104 0.13 -5.79 -16.19
CA HIS A 104 0.05 -5.44 -17.60
C HIS A 104 0.12 -6.69 -18.50
N ARG A 105 1.03 -7.62 -18.21
CA ARG A 105 1.15 -8.89 -18.95
C ARG A 105 -0.14 -9.70 -18.88
N LEU A 106 -0.75 -9.82 -17.70
CA LEU A 106 -1.99 -10.56 -17.50
C LEU A 106 -3.19 -9.88 -18.19
N LEU A 107 -3.31 -8.56 -18.06
CA LEU A 107 -4.35 -7.77 -18.72
C LEU A 107 -4.16 -7.64 -20.24
N GLY A 108 -2.98 -8.02 -20.74
CA GLY A 108 -2.71 -8.19 -22.17
C GLY A 108 -3.53 -9.29 -22.83
N ALA A 109 -4.07 -10.24 -22.05
CA ALA A 109 -5.01 -11.26 -22.55
C ALA A 109 -6.39 -10.70 -22.93
N LEU A 110 -6.68 -9.44 -22.57
CA LEU A 110 -7.95 -8.77 -22.80
C LEU A 110 -7.82 -7.69 -23.86
N THR A 111 -8.88 -7.45 -24.62
CA THR A 111 -9.01 -6.26 -25.47
C THR A 111 -9.17 -5.00 -24.63
N ALA A 112 -9.02 -3.82 -25.24
CA ALA A 112 -9.24 -2.56 -24.55
C ALA A 112 -10.67 -2.42 -23.99
N THR A 113 -11.67 -2.96 -24.67
CA THR A 113 -13.07 -2.95 -24.23
C THR A 113 -13.28 -3.88 -23.03
N GLU A 114 -12.73 -5.09 -23.06
CA GLU A 114 -12.80 -6.03 -21.93
C GLU A 114 -12.06 -5.50 -20.70
N ARG A 115 -10.91 -4.82 -20.87
CA ARG A 115 -10.21 -4.16 -19.76
C ARG A 115 -11.06 -3.07 -19.10
N ARG A 116 -11.75 -2.24 -19.89
CA ARG A 116 -12.68 -1.23 -19.35
C ARG A 116 -13.84 -1.89 -18.60
N HIS A 117 -14.39 -2.97 -19.15
CA HIS A 117 -15.48 -3.70 -18.51
C HIS A 117 -15.03 -4.35 -17.19
N LEU A 118 -13.87 -5.01 -17.17
CA LEU A 118 -13.28 -5.59 -15.96
C LEU A 118 -13.04 -4.51 -14.89
N SER A 119 -12.49 -3.36 -15.27
CA SER A 119 -12.26 -2.25 -14.34
C SER A 119 -13.56 -1.73 -13.71
N ASP A 120 -14.64 -1.63 -14.49
CA ASP A 120 -15.96 -1.24 -13.98
C ASP A 120 -16.52 -2.27 -12.97
N LEU A 121 -16.45 -3.55 -13.32
CA LEU A 121 -16.90 -4.63 -12.44
C LEU A 121 -16.12 -4.67 -11.13
N LEU A 122 -14.78 -4.56 -11.19
CA LEU A 122 -13.92 -4.55 -10.01
C LEU A 122 -14.20 -3.33 -9.12
N ARG A 123 -14.42 -2.15 -9.71
CA ARG A 123 -14.78 -0.94 -8.96
C ARG A 123 -16.09 -1.15 -8.19
N ARG A 124 -17.11 -1.71 -8.84
CA ARG A 124 -18.42 -1.98 -8.20
C ARG A 124 -18.30 -2.93 -7.01
N VAL A 125 -17.49 -3.99 -7.15
CA VAL A 125 -17.23 -4.95 -6.06
C VAL A 125 -16.43 -4.30 -4.93
N LEU A 126 -15.42 -3.48 -5.25
CA LEU A 126 -14.61 -2.77 -4.26
C LEU A 126 -15.46 -1.83 -3.39
N LEU A 127 -16.35 -1.05 -4.01
CA LEU A 127 -17.24 -0.14 -3.28
C LEU A 127 -18.14 -0.87 -2.29
N VAL A 128 -18.55 -2.11 -2.59
CA VAL A 128 -19.32 -2.95 -1.66
C VAL A 128 -18.41 -3.52 -0.56
N ALA A 129 -17.17 -3.89 -0.88
CA ALA A 129 -16.23 -4.46 0.08
C ALA A 129 -15.69 -3.43 1.10
N GLU A 130 -15.58 -2.15 0.71
CA GLU A 130 -15.13 -1.05 1.57
C GLU A 130 -16.25 -0.47 2.45
N GLN A 131 -17.52 -0.86 2.22
CA GLN A 131 -18.60 -0.46 3.12
C GLN A 131 -18.41 -1.13 4.48
N PRO A 132 -18.48 -0.37 5.59
CA PRO A 132 -18.57 -0.97 6.91
C PRO A 132 -19.76 -1.93 6.93
N GLN A 133 -19.57 -3.17 7.36
CA GLN A 133 -20.70 -4.03 7.66
C GLN A 133 -21.55 -3.30 8.72
N ALA A 134 -22.77 -2.93 8.36
CA ALA A 134 -23.74 -2.47 9.33
C ALA A 134 -24.12 -3.70 10.18
N ASP A 135 -23.61 -3.74 11.40
CA ASP A 135 -24.09 -4.65 12.45
C ASP A 135 -25.48 -4.24 12.94
#